data_AF-A0A654ZYW0-F1
#
_entry.id   AF-A0A654ZYW0-F1
#
_cell.length_a   1.000
_cell.length_b   1.000
_cell.length_c   1.000
_cell.angle_alpha   90.00
_cell.angle_beta   90.00
_cell.angle_gamma   90.00
#
_symmetry.space_group_name_H-M   'P 1'
#
loop_
_entity.id
_entity.type
_entity.pdbx_description
1 polymer ?
#
loop_
_entity_poly.entity_id
_entity_poly.type
_entity_poly.pdbx_seq_one_letter_code
_entity_poly.pdbx_strand_id
1 'polypeptide(L)' 'MPDRLAVVRVETGESLYDVAVRVAPNAPTRQVADRIRELNGLQTPALAVGQTLIAPVG' A
#
# COMPACT_ATOMS: atom_id res chain seq x y z
N MET A 1 5.16 6.08 11.70
CA MET A 1 4.21 6.02 10.57
C MET A 1 4.52 7.18 9.64
N PRO A 2 4.60 6.98 8.32
CA PRO A 2 4.79 8.09 7.37
C PRO A 2 3.62 9.08 7.48
N ASP A 3 3.88 10.38 7.38
CA ASP A 3 2.84 11.43 7.53
C ASP A 3 2.23 11.88 6.19
N ARG A 4 2.92 11.59 5.08
CA ARG A 4 2.48 11.97 3.73
C ARG A 4 1.74 10.83 3.05
N LEU A 5 0.70 11.18 2.29
CA LEU A 5 -0.07 10.25 1.47
C LEU A 5 0.23 10.49 -0.02
N ALA A 6 0.28 9.42 -0.80
CA ALA A 6 0.39 9.47 -2.25
C ALA A 6 -0.52 8.44 -2.91
N VAL A 7 -0.81 8.68 -4.18
CA VAL A 7 -1.53 7.75 -5.04
C VAL A 7 -0.52 6.86 -5.74
N VAL A 8 -0.62 5.55 -5.53
CA VAL A 8 0.33 4.54 -5.99
C VAL A 8 -0.40 3.52 -6.85
N ARG A 9 0.26 3.06 -7.92
CA ARG A 9 -0.29 2.02 -8.79
C ARG A 9 0.29 0.66 -8.42
N VAL A 10 -0.57 -0.34 -8.40
CA VAL A 10 -0.21 -1.75 -8.19
C VAL A 10 0.43 -2.30 -9.46
N GLU A 11 1.64 -2.84 -9.33
CA GLU A 11 2.37 -3.49 -10.40
C GLU A 11 1.87 -4.93 -10.64
N THR A 12 2.25 -5.52 -11.77
CA THR A 12 1.79 -6.86 -12.14
C THR A 12 2.28 -7.91 -11.15
N GLY A 13 1.35 -8.60 -10.48
CA GLY A 13 1.68 -9.64 -9.48
C GLY A 13 2.08 -9.07 -8.11
N GLU A 14 2.02 -7.76 -7.92
CA GLU A 14 2.39 -7.09 -6.67
C GLU A 14 1.32 -7.34 -5.58
N SER A 15 1.76 -7.82 -4.41
CA SER A 15 0.90 -7.94 -3.24
C SER A 15 0.82 -6.63 -2.45
N LEU A 16 -0.14 -6.53 -1.53
CA LEU A 16 -0.24 -5.36 -0.63
C LEU A 16 1.02 -5.14 0.21
N TYR A 17 1.75 -6.21 0.55
CA TYR A 17 3.01 -6.12 1.28
C TYR A 17 4.14 -5.59 0.40
N ASP A 18 4.18 -5.98 -0.88
CA ASP A 18 5.18 -5.47 -1.83
C ASP A 18 4.98 -3.97 -2.06
N VAL A 19 3.72 -3.53 -2.23
CA VAL A 19 3.37 -2.10 -2.28
C VAL A 19 3.86 -1.41 -1.01
N ALA A 20 3.59 -1.98 0.18
CA ALA A 20 3.97 -1.38 1.45
C ALA A 20 5.50 -1.20 1.62
N VAL A 21 6.31 -2.18 1.19
CA VAL A 21 7.77 -2.06 1.18
C VAL A 21 8.23 -0.95 0.24
N ARG A 22 7.60 -0.85 -0.94
CA ARG A 22 8.00 0.12 -1.97
C ARG A 22 7.67 1.55 -1.61
N VAL A 23 6.50 1.79 -1.00
CA VAL A 23 6.04 3.15 -0.66
C VAL A 23 6.68 3.68 0.61
N ALA A 24 7.03 2.79 1.55
CA ALA A 24 7.62 3.16 2.83
C ALA A 24 8.67 2.14 3.29
N PRO A 25 9.85 2.08 2.63
CA PRO A 25 10.87 1.05 2.88
C PRO A 25 11.48 1.14 4.30
N ASN A 26 11.40 2.31 4.93
CA ASN A 26 11.94 2.56 6.27
C ASN A 26 10.91 2.34 7.38
N ALA A 27 9.67 1.98 7.04
CA ALA A 27 8.57 1.80 7.98
C ALA A 27 8.19 0.31 8.14
N PRO A 28 7.57 -0.08 9.27
CA PRO A 28 7.12 -1.45 9.46
C PRO A 28 6.06 -1.87 8.41
N THR A 29 6.42 -2.80 7.51
CA THR A 29 5.62 -3.18 6.34
C THR A 29 4.19 -3.60 6.69
N ARG A 30 3.99 -4.43 7.73
CA ARG A 30 2.64 -4.86 8.15
C ARG A 30 1.75 -3.67 8.48
N GLN A 31 2.31 -2.73 9.21
CA GLN A 31 1.64 -1.56 9.75
C GLN A 31 1.27 -0.58 8.61
N VAL A 32 2.13 -0.49 7.57
CA VAL A 32 1.87 0.25 6.33
C VAL A 32 0.80 -0.45 5.48
N ALA A 33 0.88 -1.76 5.31
CA ALA A 33 -0.10 -2.54 4.56
C ALA A 33 -1.52 -2.44 5.17
N ASP A 34 -1.63 -2.56 6.49
CA ASP A 34 -2.89 -2.35 7.21
C ASP A 34 -3.45 -0.94 6.95
N ARG A 35 -2.58 0.08 6.97
CA ARG A 35 -2.97 1.46 6.70
C ARG A 35 -3.43 1.67 5.25
N ILE A 36 -2.75 1.08 4.27
CA ILE A 36 -3.19 1.09 2.87
C ILE A 36 -4.58 0.43 2.77
N ARG A 37 -4.78 -0.69 3.47
CA ARG A 37 -6.08 -1.40 3.49
C ARG A 37 -7.21 -0.50 3.99
N GLU A 38 -6.98 0.18 5.12
CA GLU A 38 -7.92 1.12 5.71
C GLU A 38 -8.24 2.29 4.78
N LEU A 39 -7.21 2.94 4.23
CA LEU A 39 -7.35 4.13 3.38
C LEU A 39 -8.12 3.83 2.08
N ASN A 40 -8.04 2.61 1.58
CA ASN A 40 -8.69 2.20 0.33
C ASN A 40 -9.97 1.38 0.55
N GLY A 41 -10.40 1.17 1.79
CA GLY A 41 -11.59 0.38 2.11
C GLY A 41 -11.51 -1.07 1.59
N LEU A 42 -10.31 -1.64 1.49
CA LEU A 42 -10.12 -2.98 0.94
C LEU A 42 -10.69 -4.02 1.91
N GLN A 43 -11.69 -4.78 1.44
CA GLN A 43 -12.30 -5.85 2.23
C GLN A 43 -11.54 -7.17 2.11
N THR A 44 -10.71 -7.31 1.08
CA THR A 44 -9.86 -8.49 0.84
C THR A 44 -8.43 -8.04 0.56
N PRO A 45 -7.43 -8.91 0.80
CA PRO A 45 -6.03 -8.62 0.47
C PRO A 45 -5.74 -8.75 -1.03
N ALA A 46 -6.73 -9.13 -1.85
CA ALA A 46 -6.56 -9.28 -3.28
C ALA A 46 -6.48 -7.90 -3.95
N LEU A 47 -5.42 -7.69 -4.73
CA LEU A 47 -5.23 -6.48 -5.54
C LEU A 47 -5.37 -6.83 -7.02
N ALA A 48 -5.95 -5.90 -7.79
CA ALA A 48 -5.97 -5.99 -9.24
C ALA A 48 -4.74 -5.29 -9.85
N VAL A 49 -4.21 -5.85 -10.93
CA VAL A 49 -3.09 -5.22 -11.65
C VAL A 49 -3.50 -3.84 -12.16
N GLY A 50 -2.66 -2.85 -11.92
CA GLY A 50 -2.92 -1.48 -12.33
C GLY A 50 -3.95 -0.75 -11.47
N GLN A 51 -4.45 -1.37 -10.40
CA GLN A 51 -5.29 -0.73 -9.40
C GLN A 51 -4.55 0.44 -8.77
N THR A 52 -5.29 1.49 -8.48
CA THR A 52 -4.78 2.68 -7.82
C THR A 52 -5.11 2.62 -6.33
N LEU A 53 -4.11 2.86 -5.48
CA LEU A 53 -4.21 2.82 -4.03
C LEU A 53 -3.69 4.11 -3.42
N ILE A 54 -4.35 4.61 -2.38
CA ILE A 54 -3.83 5.64 -1.50
C ILE A 54 -2.91 4.98 -0.48
N ALA A 55 -1.65 5.38 -0.44
CA ALA A 55 -0.64 4.79 0.44
C ALA A 55 0.14 5.87 1.20
N PRO A 56 0.54 5.62 2.46
CA PRO A 56 1.47 6.48 3.16
C PRO A 56 2.87 6.29 2.58
N VAL A 57 3.57 7.40 2.30
CA VAL A 57 4.91 7.41 1.70
C VAL A 57 5.94 8.05 2.65
N GLY A 58 7.11 7.42 2.79
CA GLY A 58 8.21 7.93 3.63
C GLY A 58 9.27 6.90 4.02
#